data_AF-A0A3B1A4I3-F1
#
_entry.id   AF-A0A3B1A4I3-F1
#
_cell.length_a   1.000
_cell.length_b   1.000
_cell.length_c   1.000
_cell.angle_alpha   90.00
_cell.angle_beta   90.00
_cell.angle_gamma   90.00
#
_symmetry.space_group_name_H-M   'P 1'
#
loop_
_entity.id
_entity.type
_entity.pdbx_description
1 polymer ?
#
loop_
_entity_poly.entity_id
_entity_poly.type
_entity_poly.pdbx_seq_one_letter_code
_entity_poly.pdbx_strand_id
1 'polypeptide(L)' 'MRLLSDYAIKDLKLVYQLLHNRLPDDPMLMDSDLLQDLQTYLQQQATNDGIDVSLHAQWASWLNGGVQLTGL' A
#
# COMPACT_ATOMS: atom_id res chain seq x y z
N MET A 1 11.86 17.50 7.86
CA MET A 1 11.29 16.15 7.67
C MET A 1 10.75 16.05 6.25
N ARG A 2 10.82 14.87 5.63
CA ARG A 2 10.19 14.62 4.33
C ARG A 2 8.75 14.16 4.54
N LEU A 3 7.87 14.55 3.63
CA LEU A 3 6.49 14.08 3.55
C LEU A 3 6.43 12.74 2.81
N LEU A 4 5.34 11.99 2.96
CA LEU A 4 5.12 10.76 2.18
C LEU A 4 5.18 11.03 0.67
N SER A 5 4.70 12.20 0.23
CA SER A 5 4.76 12.65 -1.16
C SER A 5 6.16 12.85 -1.74
N ASP A 6 7.19 12.94 -0.88
CA ASP A 6 8.57 13.13 -1.33
C ASP A 6 9.27 11.82 -1.70
N TYR A 7 8.65 10.66 -1.38
CA TYR A 7 9.19 9.34 -1.68
C TYR A 7 8.62 8.80 -2.98
N ALA A 8 9.38 7.95 -3.66
CA ALA A 8 8.88 7.27 -4.84
C ALA A 8 7.74 6.31 -4.44
N ILE A 9 6.63 6.36 -5.17
CA ILE A 9 5.45 5.55 -4.87
C ILE A 9 5.73 4.04 -4.79
N LYS A 10 6.65 3.54 -5.63
CA LYS A 10 7.08 2.15 -5.62
C LYS A 10 7.67 1.74 -4.26
N ASP A 11 8.41 2.62 -3.60
CA ASP A 11 9.05 2.35 -2.32
C ASP A 11 7.99 2.35 -1.20
N LEU A 12 7.04 3.29 -1.27
CA LEU A 12 5.91 3.37 -0.35
C LEU A 12 5.00 2.13 -0.43
N LYS A 13 4.70 1.66 -1.66
CA LYS A 13 3.95 0.41 -1.89
C LYS A 13 4.67 -0.78 -1.26
N LEU A 14 5.98 -0.92 -1.49
CA LEU A 14 6.78 -2.01 -0.93
C LEU A 14 6.75 -1.99 0.61
N VAL A 15 7.00 -0.84 1.23
CA VAL A 15 7.00 -0.70 2.70
C VAL A 15 5.62 -1.02 3.27
N TYR A 16 4.55 -0.49 2.67
CA TYR A 16 3.18 -0.79 3.07
C TYR A 16 2.92 -2.30 3.02
N GLN A 17 3.26 -2.97 1.92
CA GLN A 17 3.03 -4.41 1.77
C GLN A 17 3.78 -5.22 2.82
N LEU A 18 5.05 -4.89 3.09
CA LEU A 18 5.84 -5.58 4.10
C LEU A 18 5.23 -5.43 5.51
N LEU A 19 4.78 -4.22 5.86
CA LEU A 19 4.15 -3.96 7.16
C LEU A 19 2.76 -4.61 7.25
N HIS A 20 1.96 -4.49 6.21
CA HIS A 20 0.61 -5.06 6.17
C HIS A 20 0.63 -6.59 6.25
N ASN A 21 1.60 -7.25 5.61
CA ASN A 21 1.77 -8.70 5.69
C ASN A 21 2.22 -9.19 7.07
N ARG A 22 2.76 -8.31 7.92
CA ARG A 22 3.15 -8.61 9.31
C ARG A 22 2.02 -8.45 10.31
N LEU A 23 0.89 -7.84 9.93
CA LEU A 23 -0.26 -7.64 10.83
C LEU A 23 -0.73 -8.90 11.58
N PRO A 24 -0.75 -10.11 10.97
CA PRO A 24 -1.14 -11.33 11.69
C PRO A 24 -0.20 -11.70 12.84
N ASP A 25 1.09 -11.41 12.70
CA ASP A 25 2.13 -11.73 13.68
C ASP A 25 2.37 -10.58 14.66
N ASP A 26 2.13 -9.34 14.22
CA ASP A 26 2.40 -8.10 14.94
C ASP A 26 1.16 -7.19 14.97
N PRO A 27 0.10 -7.54 15.75
CA PRO A 27 -1.17 -6.81 15.74
C PRO A 27 -1.05 -5.34 16.18
N MET A 28 -0.01 -4.98 16.94
CA MET A 28 0.27 -3.59 17.33
C MET A 28 0.52 -2.66 16.15
N LEU A 29 0.86 -3.20 14.98
CA LEU A 29 0.99 -2.42 13.74
C LEU A 29 -0.36 -1.83 13.29
N MET A 30 -1.50 -2.42 13.68
CA MET A 30 -2.83 -1.85 13.38
C MET A 30 -3.05 -0.49 14.04
N ASP A 31 -2.42 -0.26 15.19
CA ASP A 31 -2.51 1.01 15.94
C ASP A 31 -1.43 2.02 15.51
N SER A 32 -0.64 1.71 14.49
CA SER A 32 0.44 2.58 14.02
C SER A 32 -0.11 3.72 13.17
N ASP A 33 -0.03 4.95 13.68
CA ASP A 33 -0.39 6.17 12.94
C ASP A 33 0.36 6.26 11.59
N LEU A 34 1.62 5.85 11.54
CA LEU A 34 2.41 5.84 10.31
C LEU A 34 1.85 4.86 9.27
N LEU A 35 1.40 3.68 9.70
CA LEU A 35 0.80 2.69 8.79
C LEU A 35 -0.54 3.20 8.26
N GLN A 36 -1.34 3.83 9.13
CA GLN A 36 -2.61 4.44 8.76
C GLN A 36 -2.43 5.60 7.77
N ASP A 37 -1.45 6.48 7.99
CA ASP A 37 -1.11 7.58 7.09
C ASP A 37 -0.62 7.06 5.74
N LEU A 38 0.23 6.04 5.75
CA LEU A 38 0.75 5.39 4.54
C LEU A 38 -0.37 4.73 3.73
N GLN A 39 -1.27 4.00 4.40
CA GLN A 39 -2.44 3.41 3.76
C GLN A 39 -3.32 4.48 3.11
N THR A 40 -3.64 5.54 3.87
CA THR A 40 -4.47 6.65 3.40
C THR A 40 -3.86 7.33 2.18
N TYR A 41 -2.56 7.62 2.22
CA TYR A 41 -1.84 8.23 1.11
C TYR A 41 -1.86 7.34 -0.15
N LEU A 42 -1.59 6.04 0.01
CA LEU A 42 -1.60 5.10 -1.11
C LEU A 42 -3.01 4.91 -1.69
N GLN A 43 -4.06 4.89 -0.86
CA GLN A 43 -5.44 4.82 -1.32
C GLN A 43 -5.83 6.07 -2.12
N GLN A 44 -5.46 7.26 -1.65
CA GLN A 44 -5.68 8.50 -2.41
C GLN A 44 -5.00 8.46 -3.78
N GLN A 45 -3.75 7.98 -3.85
CA GLN A 45 -3.07 7.88 -5.12
C GLN A 45 -3.70 6.82 -6.05
N ALA A 46 -4.11 5.68 -5.52
CA ALA A 46 -4.83 4.68 -6.30
C ALA A 46 -6.16 5.21 -6.84
N THR A 47 -6.91 5.95 -6.04
CA THR A 47 -8.14 6.63 -6.49
C THR A 47 -7.85 7.66 -7.59
N ASN A 48 -6.76 8.42 -7.48
CA ASN A 48 -6.32 9.34 -8.54
C ASN A 48 -5.93 8.60 -9.84
N ASP A 49 -5.45 7.37 -9.73
CA ASP A 49 -5.16 6.47 -10.86
C ASP A 49 -6.43 5.75 -11.39
N GLY A 50 -7.62 6.06 -10.84
CA GLY A 50 -8.90 5.48 -11.25
C GLY A 50 -9.20 4.09 -10.68
N ILE A 51 -8.45 3.66 -9.68
CA ILE A 51 -8.62 2.36 -9.02
C ILE A 51 -9.65 2.49 -7.89
N ASP A 52 -10.63 1.58 -7.88
CA ASP A 52 -11.54 1.45 -6.74
C ASP A 52 -10.84 0.71 -5.59
N VAL A 53 -10.41 1.48 -4.60
CA VAL A 53 -9.72 0.97 -3.39
C VAL A 53 -10.63 0.18 -2.46
N SER A 54 -11.96 0.29 -2.62
CA SER A 54 -12.94 -0.50 -1.87
C SER A 54 -12.98 -1.95 -2.38
N LEU A 55 -12.59 -2.17 -3.64
CA LEU A 55 -12.48 -3.48 -4.22
C LEU A 55 -11.08 -4.06 -3.97
N HIS A 56 -11.01 -5.02 -3.04
CA HIS A 56 -9.74 -5.65 -2.63
C HIS A 56 -8.89 -6.15 -3.81
N ALA A 57 -9.50 -6.73 -4.85
CA ALA A 57 -8.78 -7.21 -6.03
C ALA A 57 -8.10 -6.09 -6.83
N GLN A 58 -8.78 -4.95 -7.01
CA GLN A 58 -8.24 -3.79 -7.71
C GLN A 58 -7.12 -3.13 -6.90
N TRP A 59 -7.35 -2.97 -5.59
CA TRP A 59 -6.35 -2.48 -4.65
C TRP A 59 -5.08 -3.35 -4.62
N ALA A 60 -5.24 -4.66 -4.45
CA ALA A 60 -4.14 -5.61 -4.43
C ALA A 60 -3.38 -5.62 -5.77
N SER A 61 -4.08 -5.56 -6.90
CA SER A 61 -3.45 -5.47 -8.21
C SER A 61 -2.60 -4.20 -8.34
N TRP A 62 -3.14 -3.04 -7.95
CA TRP A 62 -2.43 -1.76 -8.02
C TRP A 62 -1.21 -1.71 -7.10
N LEU A 63 -1.30 -2.28 -5.89
CA LEU A 63 -0.17 -2.38 -4.96
C LEU A 63 0.96 -3.25 -5.52
N ASN A 64 0.62 -4.39 -6.13
CA ASN A 64 1.59 -5.33 -6.71
C ASN A 64 2.14 -4.88 -8.08
N GLY A 65 1.85 -3.64 -8.51
CA GLY A 65 2.34 -3.10 -9.78
C GLY A 65 1.58 -3.58 -11.02
N GLY A 66 0.38 -4.13 -10.85
CA GLY A 66 -0.37 -4.85 -11.87
C GLY A 66 0.32 -6.17 -12.14
N VAL A 67 -0.31 -7.28 -11.72
CA VAL A 67 0.12 -8.67 -11.93
C VAL A 67 1.26 -8.81 -12.97
N GLN A 68 2.51 -8.86 -12.51
CA GLN A 68 3.53 -9.60 -13.25
C GLN A 68 3.36 -11.04 -12.82
N LEU A 69 2.61 -11.81 -13.63
CA LEU A 69 2.72 -13.27 -13.64
C LEU A 69 4.16 -13.60 -14.04
N THR A 70 5.09 -13.55 -13.09
CA THR A 70 6.37 -14.23 -13.24
C THR A 70 6.13 -15.73 -13.04
N GLY A 71 5.91 -16.41 -14.16
CA GLY A 71 6.27 -17.82 -14.32
C GLY A 71 5.22 -18.84 -13.86
N LEU A 72 4.74 -19.59 -14.85
CA LEU A 72 4.30 -20.99 -14.72
C LEU A 72 5.35 -21.85 -13.99
#